data_AF-A0AAX3N0H5-F1
#
_entry.id   AF-A0AAX3N0H5-F1
#
_cell.length_a   1.000
_cell.length_b   1.000
_cell.length_c   1.000
_cell.angle_alpha   90.00
_cell.angle_beta   90.00
_cell.angle_gamma   90.00
#
_symmetry.space_group_name_H-M   'P 1'
#
loop_
_entity.id
_entity.type
_entity.pdbx_description
1 polymer ?
#
loop_
_entity_poly.entity_id
_entity_poly.type
_entity_poly.pdbx_seq_one_letter_code
_entity_poly.pdbx_strand_id
1 'polypeptide(L)'
;MSMVNYYDHQQTVKECLLAFMRQKGYSRLTFSKLTNIPRRAINQLMLQGGGNIDKSEYNAYIVQINQTFNFAEDYLLTTREGVKSSTISSVKSERSPEAEEAHFGLECILDIYSMYIK
;
A
#
# COMPACT_ATOMS: atom_id res chain seq x y z
N MET A 1 -19.39 -15.05 -12.21
CA MET A 1 -18.57 -14.39 -11.17
C MET A 1 -18.86 -12.91 -11.21
N SER A 2 -19.55 -12.39 -10.20
CA SER A 2 -19.76 -10.95 -10.06
C SER A 2 -18.40 -10.29 -9.81
N MET A 3 -17.93 -9.46 -10.74
CA MET A 3 -16.73 -8.65 -10.51
C MET A 3 -17.00 -7.74 -9.30
N VAL A 4 -16.34 -8.05 -8.19
CA VAL A 4 -16.30 -7.16 -7.03
C VAL A 4 -15.70 -5.83 -7.48
N ASN A 5 -16.39 -4.74 -7.19
CA ASN A 5 -15.89 -3.41 -7.46
C ASN A 5 -15.02 -2.91 -6.29
N TYR A 6 -13.72 -3.16 -6.34
CA TYR A 6 -12.75 -2.72 -5.34
C TYR A 6 -12.63 -1.19 -5.26
N TYR A 7 -13.01 -0.47 -6.33
CA TYR A 7 -12.96 0.99 -6.37
C TYR A 7 -13.85 1.65 -5.32
N ASP A 8 -14.99 1.04 -4.95
CA ASP A 8 -15.88 1.61 -3.93
C ASP A 8 -15.31 1.40 -2.51
N HIS A 9 -14.28 0.55 -2.38
CA HIS A 9 -13.63 0.17 -1.12
C HIS A 9 -12.16 0.61 -1.06
N GLN A 10 -11.81 1.67 -1.79
CA GLN A 10 -10.44 2.16 -1.95
C GLN A 10 -9.66 2.29 -0.63
N GLN A 11 -10.31 2.83 0.40
CA GLN A 11 -9.67 3.03 1.70
C GLN A 11 -9.38 1.70 2.41
N THR A 12 -10.34 0.78 2.42
CA THR A 12 -10.18 -0.56 3.01
C THR A 12 -9.11 -1.36 2.30
N VAL A 13 -9.11 -1.33 0.96
CA VAL A 13 -8.12 -2.00 0.13
C VAL A 13 -6.72 -1.44 0.41
N LYS A 14 -6.58 -0.10 0.46
CA LYS A 14 -5.32 0.57 0.81
C LYS A 14 -4.78 0.10 2.17
N GLU A 15 -5.62 0.09 3.20
CA GLU A 15 -5.21 -0.30 4.55
C GLU A 15 -4.77 -1.77 4.60
N CYS A 16 -5.51 -2.66 3.95
CA CYS A 16 -5.16 -4.07 3.85
C CYS A 16 -3.82 -4.29 3.14
N LEU A 17 -3.60 -3.59 2.02
CA LEU A 17 -2.34 -3.67 1.26
C LEU A 17 -1.16 -3.11 2.06
N LEU A 18 -1.33 -1.98 2.75
CA LEU A 18 -0.29 -1.41 3.61
C LEU A 18 0.07 -2.36 4.76
N ALA A 19 -0.93 -2.95 5.42
CA ALA A 19 -0.72 -3.92 6.48
C ALA A 19 0.04 -5.15 5.96
N PHE A 20 -0.36 -5.68 4.80
CA PHE A 20 0.31 -6.80 4.16
C PHE A 20 1.77 -6.48 3.80
N MET A 21 2.01 -5.34 3.16
CA MET A 21 3.37 -4.89 2.80
C MET A 21 4.26 -4.75 4.03
N ARG A 22 3.74 -4.18 5.12
CA ARG A 22 4.48 -4.06 6.39
C ARG A 22 4.79 -5.41 7.01
N GLN A 23 3.82 -6.33 7.02
CA GLN A 23 4.01 -7.68 7.57
C GLN A 23 5.09 -8.46 6.81
N LYS A 24 5.19 -8.25 5.50
CA LYS A 24 6.18 -8.92 4.64
C LYS A 24 7.50 -8.14 4.47
N GLY A 25 7.58 -6.92 4.99
CA GLY A 25 8.76 -6.05 4.81
C GLY A 25 8.95 -5.56 3.36
N TYR A 26 7.87 -5.46 2.58
CA TYR A 26 7.95 -5.02 1.20
C TYR A 26 7.99 -3.50 1.09
N SER A 27 9.02 -2.98 0.42
CA SER A 27 9.01 -1.60 -0.06
C SER A 27 8.03 -1.44 -1.23
N ARG A 28 7.61 -0.20 -1.53
CA ARG A 28 6.77 0.09 -2.71
C ARG A 28 7.44 -0.36 -4.02
N LEU A 29 8.77 -0.27 -4.10
CA LEU A 29 9.56 -0.74 -5.24
C LEU A 29 9.52 -2.26 -5.38
N THR A 30 9.76 -2.98 -4.28
CA THR A 30 9.69 -4.44 -4.25
C THR A 30 8.28 -4.91 -4.63
N PHE A 31 7.26 -4.27 -4.08
CA PHE A 31 5.86 -4.59 -4.35
C PHE A 31 5.48 -4.37 -5.83
N SER A 32 5.94 -3.27 -6.42
CA SER A 32 5.80 -2.99 -7.86
C SER A 32 6.44 -4.09 -8.73
N LYS A 33 7.66 -4.53 -8.37
CA LYS A 33 8.35 -5.62 -9.09
C LYS A 33 7.63 -6.97 -8.97
N LEU A 34 7.15 -7.32 -7.77
CA LEU A 34 6.47 -8.58 -7.53
C LEU A 34 5.12 -8.66 -8.26
N THR A 35 4.39 -7.56 -8.28
CA THR A 35 3.06 -7.50 -8.90
C THR A 35 3.09 -7.17 -10.37
N ASN A 36 4.23 -6.72 -10.92
CA ASN A 36 4.35 -6.15 -12.26
C ASN A 36 3.40 -4.96 -12.51
N ILE A 37 3.14 -4.17 -11.47
CA ILE A 37 2.34 -2.94 -11.54
C ILE A 37 3.30 -1.75 -11.51
N PRO A 38 3.11 -0.72 -12.35
CA PRO A 38 3.98 0.46 -12.35
C PRO A 38 4.08 1.08 -10.96
N ARG A 39 5.30 1.43 -10.54
CA ARG A 39 5.53 2.01 -9.20
C ARG A 39 4.71 3.28 -8.96
N ARG A 40 4.46 4.08 -10.00
CA ARG A 40 3.57 5.25 -9.92
C ARG A 40 2.15 4.86 -9.50
N ALA A 41 1.60 3.79 -10.08
CA ALA A 41 0.29 3.28 -9.71
C ALA A 41 0.29 2.70 -8.28
N ILE A 42 1.32 1.96 -7.89
CA ILE A 42 1.49 1.50 -6.49
C ILE A 42 1.54 2.71 -5.53
N ASN A 43 2.28 3.76 -5.86
CA ASN A 43 2.32 4.96 -5.02
C ASN A 43 0.94 5.63 -4.91
N GLN A 44 0.18 5.72 -6.00
CA GLN A 44 -1.18 6.25 -5.99
C GLN A 44 -2.13 5.39 -5.14
N LEU A 45 -2.05 4.07 -5.25
CA LEU A 45 -2.80 3.11 -4.41
C LEU A 45 -2.47 3.29 -2.92
N MET A 46 -1.18 3.40 -2.58
CA MET A 46 -0.72 3.45 -1.19
C MET A 46 -0.86 4.82 -0.52
N LEU A 47 -0.73 5.92 -1.25
CA LEU A 47 -0.79 7.28 -0.66
C LEU A 47 -2.22 7.83 -0.67
N GLN A 48 -2.90 7.75 -1.81
CA GLN A 48 -4.20 8.41 -2.04
C GLN A 48 -5.36 7.41 -2.17
N GLY A 49 -5.12 6.12 -1.91
CA GLY A 49 -6.13 5.08 -2.08
C GLY A 49 -6.48 4.81 -3.55
N GLY A 50 -5.73 5.37 -4.51
CA GLY A 50 -6.00 5.20 -5.94
C GLY A 50 -7.10 6.11 -6.50
N GLY A 51 -7.51 7.18 -5.81
CA GLY A 51 -8.56 8.10 -6.29
C GLY A 51 -8.28 8.83 -7.61
N ASN A 52 -7.02 8.80 -8.09
CA ASN A 52 -6.59 9.36 -9.37
C ASN A 52 -6.35 8.29 -10.45
N ILE A 53 -6.74 7.04 -10.20
CA ILE A 53 -6.66 5.92 -11.14
C ILE A 53 -8.07 5.70 -11.70
N ASP A 54 -8.18 5.42 -13.00
CA ASP A 54 -9.49 5.08 -13.57
C ASP A 54 -10.08 3.83 -12.90
N LYS A 55 -11.41 3.77 -12.78
CA LYS A 55 -12.09 2.66 -12.11
C LYS A 55 -11.75 1.30 -12.70
N SER A 56 -11.66 1.18 -14.02
CA SER A 56 -11.33 -0.08 -14.68
C SER A 56 -9.88 -0.48 -14.39
N GLU A 57 -8.98 0.51 -14.48
CA GLU A 57 -7.55 0.31 -14.25
C GLU A 57 -7.25 -0.05 -12.78
N TYR A 58 -7.92 0.62 -11.83
CA TYR A 58 -7.84 0.32 -10.41
C TYR A 58 -8.24 -1.14 -10.13
N ASN A 59 -9.40 -1.56 -10.62
CA ASN A 59 -9.87 -2.93 -10.41
C ASN A 59 -8.92 -3.95 -11.04
N ALA A 60 -8.37 -3.67 -12.22
CA ALA A 60 -7.37 -4.52 -12.85
C ALA A 60 -6.11 -4.68 -11.98
N TYR A 61 -5.60 -3.59 -11.41
CA TYR A 61 -4.45 -3.64 -10.49
C TYR A 61 -4.74 -4.46 -9.24
N ILE A 62 -5.92 -4.30 -8.62
CA ILE A 62 -6.27 -5.08 -7.43
C ILE A 62 -6.43 -6.57 -7.76
N VAL A 63 -7.03 -6.91 -8.90
CA VAL A 63 -7.13 -8.31 -9.37
C VAL A 63 -5.74 -8.90 -9.62
N GLN A 64 -4.83 -8.15 -10.25
CA GLN A 64 -3.45 -8.59 -10.46
C GLN A 64 -2.72 -8.83 -9.14
N ILE A 65 -2.87 -7.93 -8.16
CA ILE A 65 -2.33 -8.12 -6.81
C ILE A 65 -2.90 -9.38 -6.14
N ASN A 66 -4.22 -9.60 -6.24
CA ASN A 66 -4.88 -10.79 -5.71
C ASN A 66 -4.30 -12.07 -6.31
N GLN A 67 -4.07 -12.07 -7.63
CA GLN A 67 -3.47 -13.22 -8.34
C GLN A 67 -2.01 -13.44 -7.94
N THR A 68 -1.20 -12.39 -7.82
CA THR A 68 0.22 -12.49 -7.44
C THR A 68 0.41 -13.11 -6.06
N PHE A 69 -0.42 -12.72 -5.09
CA PHE A 69 -0.29 -13.17 -3.70
C PHE A 69 -1.31 -14.23 -3.27
N ASN A 70 -2.17 -14.65 -4.20
CA ASN A 70 -3.23 -15.63 -4.01
C ASN A 70 -4.10 -15.32 -2.77
N PHE A 71 -4.57 -14.07 -2.68
CA PHE A 71 -5.44 -13.63 -1.58
C PHE A 71 -6.82 -14.30 -1.67
N ALA A 72 -7.46 -14.52 -0.51
CA ALA A 72 -8.86 -14.93 -0.47
C ALA A 72 -9.75 -13.83 -1.06
N GLU A 73 -10.89 -14.22 -1.63
CA GLU A 73 -11.77 -13.36 -2.45
C GLU A 73 -12.26 -12.10 -1.69
N ASP A 74 -12.41 -12.22 -0.38
CA ASP A 74 -12.85 -11.17 0.55
C ASP A 74 -11.68 -10.46 1.27
N TYR A 75 -10.45 -10.98 1.21
CA TYR A 75 -9.33 -10.52 2.04
C TYR A 75 -9.08 -9.00 1.98
N LEU A 76 -9.18 -8.40 0.79
CA LEU A 76 -8.97 -6.97 0.58
C LEU A 76 -10.21 -6.10 0.87
N LEU A 77 -11.38 -6.72 1.02
CA LEU A 77 -12.65 -6.07 1.33
C LEU A 77 -13.01 -6.19 2.81
N THR A 78 -12.50 -7.21 3.49
CA THR A 78 -12.72 -7.38 4.93
C THR A 78 -11.91 -6.32 5.66
N THR A 79 -12.61 -5.32 6.20
CA THR A 79 -12.08 -4.54 7.32
C THR A 79 -11.73 -5.54 8.40
N ARG A 80 -10.43 -5.81 8.60
CA ARG A 80 -9.98 -6.61 9.74
C ARG A 80 -10.35 -5.84 11.00
N GLU A 81 -11.52 -6.12 11.57
CA GLU A 81 -11.84 -5.78 12.97
C GLU A 81 -10.84 -6.45 13.94
N GLY A 82 -10.04 -7.40 13.45
CA GLY A 82 -8.92 -8.04 14.16
C GLY A 82 -7.54 -7.39 13.98
N VAL A 83 -7.43 -6.32 13.19
CA VAL A 83 -6.48 -5.26 13.53
C VAL A 83 -7.38 -4.15 14.05
N LYS A 84 -7.85 -4.32 15.29
CA LYS A 84 -7.52 -3.28 16.26
C LYS A 84 -6.09 -2.92 15.87
N SER A 85 -5.94 -1.75 15.25
CA SER A 85 -4.85 -0.91 15.65
C SER A 85 -4.90 -1.12 17.14
N SER A 86 -3.99 -1.94 17.66
CA SER A 86 -3.57 -1.68 19.00
C SER A 86 -3.30 -0.19 18.85
N THR A 87 -4.21 0.62 19.39
CA THR A 87 -3.89 1.34 20.58
C THR A 87 -2.97 0.43 21.43
N ILE A 88 -1.75 0.11 20.93
CA ILE A 88 -0.50 0.56 21.50
C ILE A 88 -0.97 1.92 21.92
N SER A 89 -1.33 2.03 23.21
CA SER A 89 -1.37 3.33 23.83
C SER A 89 -0.27 4.07 23.12
N SER A 90 -0.65 5.08 22.36
CA SER A 90 0.36 5.89 21.76
C SER A 90 0.98 6.53 23.01
N VAL A 91 1.93 5.84 23.66
CA VAL A 91 3.31 6.23 23.54
C VAL A 91 3.47 6.54 22.06
N LYS A 92 2.98 7.72 21.70
CA LYS A 92 3.73 8.65 20.92
C LYS A 92 5.07 8.60 21.66
N SER A 93 5.92 7.67 21.27
CA SER A 93 7.28 8.08 21.06
C SER A 93 7.08 9.07 19.92
N GLU A 94 6.73 10.31 20.32
CA GLU A 94 6.92 11.49 19.51
C GLU A 94 8.35 11.28 19.07
N ARG A 95 8.48 10.83 17.82
CA ARG A 95 9.79 10.78 17.21
C ARG A 95 10.30 12.19 17.41
N SER A 96 11.48 12.29 18.01
CA SER A 96 12.06 13.60 18.19
C SER A 96 12.09 14.26 16.80
N PRO A 97 11.96 15.59 16.71
CA PRO A 97 11.95 16.27 15.43
C PRO A 97 13.14 15.86 14.54
N GLU A 98 14.28 15.53 15.15
CA GLU A 98 15.46 15.00 14.48
C GLU A 98 15.24 13.62 13.84
N ALA A 99 14.47 12.72 14.49
CA ALA A 99 14.15 11.40 13.95
C ALA A 99 13.13 11.47 12.81
N GLU A 100 12.20 12.43 12.84
CA GLU A 100 11.31 12.71 11.71
C GLU A 100 12.06 13.31 10.51
N GLU A 101 12.96 14.26 10.77
CA GLU A 101 13.80 14.87 9.74
C GLU A 101 14.73 13.83 9.09
N ALA A 102 15.36 12.96 9.89
CA ALA A 102 16.18 11.87 9.38
C ALA A 102 15.38 10.88 8.53
N HIS A 103 14.16 10.54 8.94
CA HIS A 103 13.28 9.65 8.18
C HIS A 103 12.83 10.31 6.87
N PHE A 104 12.54 11.60 6.88
CA PHE A 104 12.22 12.36 5.67
C PHE A 104 13.41 12.42 4.72
N GLY A 105 14.62 12.70 5.23
CA GLY A 105 15.86 12.67 4.45
C GLY A 105 16.10 11.32 3.78
N LEU A 106 15.83 10.22 4.49
CA LEU A 106 15.93 8.87 3.93
C LEU A 106 14.94 8.63 2.79
N GLU A 107 13.67 9.01 2.94
CA GLU A 107 12.66 8.91 1.86
C GLU A 107 13.11 9.71 0.63
N CYS A 108 13.62 10.93 0.82
CA CYS A 108 14.15 11.77 -0.26
C CYS A 108 15.31 11.10 -1.01
N ILE A 109 16.27 10.53 -0.28
CA ILE A 109 17.42 9.83 -0.90
C ILE A 109 16.96 8.61 -1.69
N LEU A 110 16.03 7.82 -1.14
CA LEU A 110 15.48 6.65 -1.82
C LEU A 110 14.72 7.03 -3.08
N ASP A 111 13.98 8.14 -3.05
CA ASP A 111 13.29 8.67 -4.22
C ASP A 111 14.27 9.13 -5.30
N ILE A 112 15.31 9.89 -4.96
CA ILE A 112 16.36 10.28 -5.92
C ILE A 112 17.05 9.04 -6.50
N TYR A 113 17.50 8.11 -5.64
CA TYR A 113 18.21 6.91 -6.06
C TYR A 113 17.38 6.06 -7.03
N SER A 114 16.07 6.03 -6.80
CA SER A 114 15.15 5.30 -7.66
C SER A 114 14.93 5.91 -9.04
N MET A 115 15.33 7.16 -9.28
CA MET A 115 15.33 7.76 -10.62
C MET A 115 16.49 7.23 -11.48
N TYR A 116 17.54 6.69 -10.86
CA TYR A 116 18.76 6.23 -11.54
C TYR A 116 18.83 4.71 -11.71
N ILE A 117 18.01 3.96 -11.00
CA ILE A 117 17.84 2.52 -11.23
C ILE A 117 16.74 2.33 -12.29
N LYS A 118 17.16 1.94 -13.50
CA LYS A 118 16.27 1.46 -14.58
C LYS A 118 15.77 0.04 -14.32
#